data_AF-A0A2V6JET5-F1
#
_entry.id   AF-A0A2V6JET5-F1
#
_cell.length_a   1.000
_cell.length_b   1.000
_cell.length_c   1.000
_cell.angle_alpha   90.00
_cell.angle_beta   90.00
_cell.angle_gamma   90.00
#
_symmetry.space_group_name_H-M   'P 1'
#
loop_
_entity.id
_entity.type
_entity.pdbx_description
1 polymer ?
#
loop_
_entity_poly.entity_id
_entity_poly.type
_entity_poly.pdbx_seq_one_letter_code
_entity_poly.pdbx_strand_id
1 'polypeptide(L)'
;MPAPYKYSNAGIGLLSYLLATASGKTWEDQVNSEILQPLGMADTTLRPTPEQRKRLAQGHNRAGQDAPQWPVFAWYAAGGLRS
;
A
#
# COMPACT_ATOMS: atom_id res chain seq x y z
N MET A 1 18.29 27.93 4.45
CA MET A 1 18.38 26.70 3.62
C MET A 1 17.14 25.86 3.88
N PRO A 2 16.53 25.21 2.89
CA PRO A 2 15.42 24.30 3.13
C PRO A 2 15.88 23.14 4.04
N ALA A 3 14.96 22.58 4.82
CA ALA A 3 15.25 21.42 5.65
C ALA A 3 15.68 20.22 4.77
N PRO A 4 16.64 19.38 5.22
CA PRO A 4 17.06 18.22 4.46
C PRO A 4 15.93 17.19 4.36
N TYR A 5 15.77 16.58 3.18
CA TYR A 5 14.80 15.51 2.97
C TYR A 5 15.10 14.31 3.86
N LYS A 6 14.06 13.73 4.46
CA LYS A 6 14.15 12.50 5.27
C LYS A 6 13.04 11.54 4.86
N TYR A 7 13.42 10.27 4.75
CA TYR A 7 12.46 9.18 4.55
C TYR A 7 11.48 9.12 5.74
N SER A 8 10.18 9.06 5.46
CA SER A 8 9.15 8.99 6.50
C SER A 8 7.88 8.31 5.99
N ASN A 9 7.65 7.07 6.46
CA ASN A 9 6.37 6.39 6.25
C ASN A 9 5.21 7.17 6.87
N ALA A 10 5.44 7.84 8.00
CA ALA A 10 4.44 8.68 8.64
C ALA A 10 4.06 9.89 7.76
N GLY A 11 5.03 10.50 7.06
CA GLY A 11 4.77 11.61 6.14
C GLY A 11 3.91 11.17 4.95
N ILE A 12 4.22 10.02 4.36
CA ILE A 12 3.42 9.45 3.26
C ILE A 12 2.04 9.00 3.75
N GLY A 13 1.95 8.41 4.94
CA GLY A 13 0.68 8.07 5.58
C GLY A 13 -0.20 9.31 5.79
N LEU A 14 0.36 10.39 6.32
CA LEU A 14 -0.34 11.67 6.49
C LEU A 14 -0.82 12.24 5.15
N LEU A 15 0.03 12.21 4.11
CA LEU A 15 -0.36 12.66 2.77
C LEU A 15 -1.58 11.87 2.26
N SER A 16 -1.56 10.54 2.40
CA SER A 16 -2.69 9.70 1.99
C SER A 16 -3.98 10.02 2.74
N TYR A 17 -3.88 10.34 4.04
CA TYR A 17 -5.00 10.78 4.84
C TYR A 17 -5.55 12.13 4.35
N LEU A 18 -4.69 13.11 4.09
CA LEU A 18 -5.10 14.42 3.58
C LEU A 18 -5.79 14.32 2.22
N LEU A 19 -5.28 13.47 1.32
CA LEU A 19 -5.92 13.20 0.02
C LEU A 19 -7.29 12.53 0.18
N ALA A 20 -7.42 11.59 1.12
CA ALA A 20 -8.70 10.98 1.43
C ALA A 20 -9.71 11.99 1.98
N THR A 21 -9.27 12.88 2.88
CA THR A 21 -10.09 13.97 3.41
C THR A 21 -10.51 14.96 2.31
N ALA A 22 -9.59 15.35 1.43
CA ALA A 22 -9.86 16.34 0.40
C ALA A 22 -10.79 15.83 -0.71
N SER A 23 -10.70 14.55 -1.07
CA SER A 23 -11.49 13.95 -2.15
C SER A 23 -12.79 13.29 -1.67
N GLY A 24 -12.92 13.02 -0.37
CA GLY A 24 -14.02 12.20 0.18
C GLY A 24 -13.95 10.72 -0.19
N LYS A 25 -12.89 10.27 -0.87
CA LYS A 25 -12.67 8.87 -1.27
C LYS A 25 -11.58 8.24 -0.43
N THR A 26 -11.66 6.93 -0.19
CA THR A 26 -10.55 6.25 0.48
C THR A 26 -9.29 6.26 -0.39
N TRP A 27 -8.12 6.11 0.23
CA TRP A 27 -6.86 5.97 -0.49
C TRP A 27 -6.88 4.81 -1.49
N GLU A 28 -7.50 3.69 -1.11
CA GLU A 28 -7.64 2.52 -2.00
C GLU A 28 -8.49 2.85 -3.23
N ASP A 29 -9.62 3.52 -3.05
CA ASP A 29 -10.49 3.91 -4.17
C ASP A 29 -9.79 4.87 -5.13
N GLN A 30 -9.02 5.82 -4.60
CA GLN A 30 -8.24 6.75 -5.41
C GLN A 30 -7.18 6.00 -6.23
N VAL A 31 -6.33 5.20 -5.58
CA VAL A 31 -5.28 4.44 -6.29
C VAL A 31 -5.88 3.49 -7.32
N ASN A 32 -6.99 2.81 -6.98
CA ASN A 32 -7.66 1.93 -7.92
C ASN A 32 -8.21 2.68 -9.14
N SER A 33 -8.95 3.78 -8.93
CA SER A 33 -9.63 4.50 -10.01
C SER A 33 -8.70 5.38 -10.86
N GLU A 34 -7.64 5.94 -10.26
CA GLU A 34 -6.76 6.90 -10.91
C GLU A 34 -5.49 6.25 -11.49
N ILE A 35 -5.08 5.08 -10.98
CA ILE A 35 -3.82 4.43 -11.38
C ILE A 35 -4.05 3.00 -11.87
N LEU A 36 -4.56 2.11 -11.02
CA LEU A 36 -4.53 0.67 -11.31
C LEU A 36 -5.48 0.29 -12.47
N GLN A 37 -6.71 0.81 -12.46
CA GLN A 37 -7.68 0.56 -13.53
C GLN A 37 -7.24 1.16 -14.88
N PRO A 38 -6.83 2.45 -14.96
CA PRO A 38 -6.33 3.02 -16.22
C PRO A 38 -5.12 2.27 -16.82
N LEU A 39 -4.28 1.68 -15.97
CA LEU A 39 -3.08 0.93 -16.38
C LEU A 39 -3.34 -0.58 -16.56
N GLY A 40 -4.56 -1.06 -16.35
CA GLY A 40 -4.90 -2.48 -16.49
C GLY A 40 -4.24 -3.41 -15.46
N MET A 41 -3.88 -2.87 -14.28
CA MET A 41 -3.16 -3.58 -13.22
C MET A 41 -4.08 -4.44 -12.35
N ALA A 42 -4.75 -5.44 -12.94
CA ALA A 42 -5.79 -6.24 -12.28
C ALA A 42 -5.30 -7.08 -11.08
N ASP A 43 -4.00 -7.39 -11.02
CA ASP A 43 -3.38 -8.17 -9.95
C ASP A 43 -2.66 -7.31 -8.89
N THR A 44 -2.77 -5.99 -8.98
CA THR A 44 -2.20 -5.07 -8.00
C THR A 44 -3.28 -4.59 -7.03
N THR A 45 -3.09 -4.75 -5.72
CA THR A 45 -4.10 -4.37 -4.72
C THR A 45 -3.52 -4.14 -3.33
N LEU A 46 -4.19 -3.30 -2.53
CA LEU A 46 -3.92 -3.14 -1.09
C LEU A 46 -4.55 -4.29 -0.27
N ARG A 47 -5.67 -4.84 -0.74
CA ARG A 47 -6.45 -5.89 -0.06
C ARG A 47 -6.68 -7.06 -1.02
N PRO A 48 -5.78 -8.06 -1.03
CA PRO A 48 -5.90 -9.22 -1.89
C PRO A 48 -7.19 -10.01 -1.67
N THR A 49 -7.86 -10.37 -2.76
CA THR A 49 -9.00 -11.30 -2.76
C THR A 49 -8.59 -12.72 -2.33
N PRO A 50 -9.51 -13.60 -1.94
CA PRO A 50 -9.19 -15.00 -1.62
C PRO A 50 -8.37 -15.71 -2.69
N GLU A 51 -8.66 -15.45 -3.97
CA GLU A 51 -7.92 -16.05 -5.09
C GLU A 51 -6.52 -15.44 -5.24
N GLN A 52 -6.38 -14.12 -5.12
CA GLN A 52 -5.06 -13.47 -5.13
C GLN A 52 -4.19 -13.94 -3.97
N ARG A 53 -4.76 -14.18 -2.79
CA ARG A 53 -4.03 -14.71 -1.62
C ARG A 53 -3.37 -16.07 -1.88
N LYS A 54 -3.93 -16.90 -2.75
CA LYS A 54 -3.33 -18.21 -3.11
C LYS A 54 -2.03 -18.05 -3.92
N ARG A 55 -1.81 -16.90 -4.55
CA ARG A 55 -0.62 -16.59 -5.35
C ARG A 55 0.39 -15.71 -4.61
N LEU A 56 0.09 -15.29 -3.38
CA LEU A 56 1.04 -14.51 -2.58
C LEU A 56 2.21 -15.38 -2.15
N ALA A 57 3.43 -14.90 -2.39
CA ALA A 57 4.63 -15.56 -1.89
C ALA A 57 4.70 -15.52 -0.36
N GLN A 58 5.22 -16.59 0.25
CA GLN A 58 5.55 -16.62 1.67
C GLN A 58 6.78 -15.74 1.91
N GLY A 59 6.64 -14.74 2.79
CA GLY A 59 7.78 -13.93 3.23
C GLY A 59 8.63 -14.70 4.22
N HIS A 60 9.93 -14.44 4.26
CA HIS A 60 10.84 -15.00 5.26
C HIS A 60 11.63 -13.90 5.96
N ASN A 61 11.89 -14.07 7.25
CA ASN A 61 12.76 -13.17 8.01
C ASN A 61 14.25 -13.45 7.73
N ARG A 62 15.16 -12.68 8.34
CA ARG A 62 16.61 -12.84 8.15
C ARG A 62 17.15 -14.22 8.57
N ALA A 63 16.44 -14.93 9.44
CA ALA A 63 16.78 -16.28 9.88
C ALA A 63 16.15 -17.38 9.00
N GLY A 64 15.45 -17.02 7.91
CA GLY A 64 14.79 -17.95 7.00
C GLY A 64 13.44 -18.48 7.50
N GLN A 65 12.94 -17.99 8.62
CA GLN A 65 11.64 -18.40 9.16
C GLN A 65 10.50 -17.64 8.49
N ASP A 66 9.33 -18.25 8.42
CA ASP A 66 8.13 -17.63 7.86
C ASP A 66 7.82 -16.31 8.57
N ALA A 67 7.75 -15.25 7.78
CA ALA A 67 7.29 -13.95 8.22
C ALA A 67 5.76 -13.87 8.09
N PRO A 68 5.07 -13.26 9.08
CA PRO A 68 3.65 -13.01 8.94
C PRO A 68 3.40 -12.04 7.78
N GLN A 69 2.18 -12.10 7.23
CA GLN A 69 1.76 -11.11 6.25
C GLN A 69 1.82 -9.71 6.86
N TRP A 70 2.39 -8.76 6.12
CA TRP A 70 2.49 -7.38 6.59
C TRP A 70 1.08 -6.82 6.84
N PRO A 71 0.77 -6.42 8.08
CA PRO A 71 -0.56 -5.98 8.44
C PRO A 71 -0.90 -4.65 7.77
N VAL A 72 -2.13 -4.54 7.28
CA VAL A 72 -2.59 -3.37 6.53
C VAL A 72 -3.28 -2.37 7.47
N PHE A 73 -2.49 -1.60 8.20
CA PHE A 73 -2.96 -0.44 8.98
C PHE A 73 -2.77 0.86 8.19
N ALA A 74 -3.04 2.02 8.83
CA ALA A 74 -3.06 3.39 8.30
C ALA A 74 -1.84 3.86 7.47
N TRP A 75 -0.86 2.99 7.22
CA TRP A 75 0.30 3.21 6.36
C TRP A 75 0.13 2.58 4.96
N TYR A 76 -1.10 2.40 4.48
CA TYR A 76 -1.42 1.83 3.15
C TYR A 76 -0.56 2.42 2.01
N ALA A 77 -0.34 3.73 2.02
CA ALA A 77 0.46 4.41 1.01
C ALA A 77 1.97 4.14 1.13
N ALA A 78 2.45 3.74 2.30
CA ALA A 78 3.87 3.50 2.58
C ALA A 78 4.25 2.02 2.49
N GLY A 79 3.83 1.35 1.39
CA GLY A 79 4.23 -0.02 1.07
C GLY A 79 3.13 -1.09 1.19
N GLY A 80 1.85 -0.71 1.13
CA GLY A 80 0.74 -1.67 1.28
C GLY A 80 0.37 -2.46 0.03
N LEU A 81 0.87 -2.09 -1.16
CA LEU A 81 0.50 -2.73 -2.43
C LEU A 81 1.15 -4.11 -2.57
N ARG A 82 0.39 -5.04 -3.15
CA ARG A 82 0.84 -6.38 -3.55
C ARG A 82 0.54 -6.54 -5.03
N SER A 83 1.42 -7.22 -5.76
CA SER A 83 1.31 -7.47 -7.20
C SER A 83 2.00 -8.77 -7.59
#